data_AF-A0A1H6S641-F1
#
_entry.id   AF-A0A1H6S641-F1
#
_cell.length_a   1.000
_cell.length_b   1.000
_cell.length_c   1.000
_cell.angle_alpha   90.00
_cell.angle_beta   90.00
_cell.angle_gamma   90.00
#
_symmetry.space_group_name_H-M   'P 1'
#
loop_
_entity.id
_entity.type
_entity.pdbx_description
1 polymer ?
#
loop_
_entity_poly.entity_id
_entity_poly.type
_entity_poly.pdbx_seq_one_letter_code
_entity_poly.pdbx_strand_id
1 'polypeptide(L)'
;MRRIGIMGLTAMLASCAPPPVDDPANVPRLGRWRDESRAIGVTIDDQSVPLEELPASLRADMEKGAKSKELCTEPRVRDAQEATRLLRAQLPECTMEQWTQDGATLTGLARCAPQDVNGAQATPTVRAEGMVGATYLRLDIQSILRIPEPSGASHSAVLRLRRTLERIGDC
;
A
#
# COMPACT_ATOMS: atom_id res chain seq x y z
N MET A 1 13.87 37.42 -71.71
CA MET A 1 14.81 37.52 -70.57
C MET A 1 14.24 36.73 -69.40
N ARG A 2 15.06 35.85 -68.81
CA ARG A 2 14.79 34.97 -67.65
C ARG A 2 14.73 35.75 -66.33
N ARG A 3 13.89 35.27 -65.39
CA ARG A 3 14.05 35.22 -63.90
C ARG A 3 12.76 34.56 -63.35
N ILE A 4 12.72 33.25 -63.12
CA ILE A 4 12.95 32.55 -61.83
C ILE A 4 12.40 33.32 -60.61
N GLY A 5 11.32 32.81 -60.02
CA GLY A 5 10.81 33.15 -58.69
C GLY A 5 10.43 31.85 -57.97
N ILE A 6 11.01 31.66 -56.79
CA ILE A 6 11.19 30.40 -56.05
C ILE A 6 9.98 30.07 -55.15
N MET A 7 9.68 28.78 -55.03
CA MET A 7 8.85 28.16 -53.98
C MET A 7 9.27 28.56 -52.56
N GLY A 8 8.31 28.72 -51.66
CA GLY A 8 8.52 28.66 -50.21
C GLY A 8 7.19 28.90 -49.51
N LEU A 9 6.37 27.88 -49.26
CA LEU A 9 6.44 27.01 -48.09
C LEU A 9 6.44 27.79 -46.77
N THR A 10 5.33 28.47 -46.46
CA THR A 10 5.10 29.01 -45.12
C THR A 10 4.68 27.85 -44.22
N ALA A 11 5.69 27.25 -43.60
CA ALA A 11 5.56 26.23 -42.58
C ALA A 11 4.75 26.73 -41.37
N MET A 12 4.09 25.77 -40.76
CA MET A 12 3.29 25.85 -39.55
C MET A 12 3.97 26.67 -38.44
N LEU A 13 3.34 27.78 -38.04
CA LEU A 13 3.50 28.32 -36.70
C LEU A 13 2.53 27.59 -35.79
N ALA A 14 2.82 26.31 -35.52
CA ALA A 14 2.34 25.68 -34.30
C ALA A 14 2.95 26.48 -33.15
N SER A 15 2.12 27.28 -32.47
CA SER A 15 2.51 27.96 -31.25
C SER A 15 3.03 26.89 -30.28
N CYS A 16 4.34 26.86 -30.08
CA CYS A 16 4.96 26.21 -28.95
C CYS A 16 4.55 27.04 -27.73
N ALA A 17 3.35 26.79 -27.20
CA ALA A 17 3.06 27.16 -25.84
C ALA A 17 4.14 26.48 -24.98
N PRO A 18 4.84 27.22 -24.10
CA PRO A 18 5.72 26.57 -23.13
C PRO A 18 4.90 25.50 -22.40
N PRO A 19 5.47 24.30 -22.15
CA PRO A 19 4.78 23.29 -21.35
C PRO A 19 4.33 23.96 -20.05
N PRO A 20 3.12 23.65 -19.54
CA PRO A 20 2.66 24.21 -18.28
C PRO A 20 3.76 23.99 -17.24
N VAL A 21 4.23 25.10 -16.66
CA VAL A 21 5.22 25.09 -15.57
C VAL A 21 4.63 24.20 -14.48
N ASP A 22 5.34 23.14 -14.11
CA ASP A 22 4.94 22.23 -13.04
C ASP A 22 4.54 23.07 -11.82
N ASP A 23 3.26 23.00 -11.46
CA ASP A 23 2.75 23.62 -10.25
C ASP A 23 3.50 22.97 -9.06
N PRO A 24 4.24 23.73 -8.24
CA PRO A 24 4.96 23.17 -7.10
C PRO A 24 4.02 22.56 -6.04
N ALA A 25 2.72 22.87 -6.09
CA ALA A 25 1.68 22.20 -5.30
C ALA A 25 1.18 20.89 -5.95
N ASN A 26 1.56 20.62 -7.20
CA ASN A 26 1.16 19.46 -7.99
C ASN A 26 2.38 18.78 -8.64
N VAL A 27 3.34 18.36 -7.81
CA VAL A 27 4.46 17.52 -8.25
C VAL A 27 3.90 16.33 -9.03
N PRO A 28 4.28 16.11 -10.31
CA PRO A 28 3.85 14.95 -11.07
C PRO A 28 4.20 13.68 -10.28
N ARG A 29 3.17 12.96 -9.81
CA ARG A 29 3.35 11.82 -8.87
C ARG A 29 3.70 10.51 -9.58
N LEU A 30 3.58 10.48 -10.90
CA LEU A 30 4.18 9.42 -11.70
C LEU A 30 5.70 9.52 -11.52
N GLY A 31 6.27 8.46 -10.97
CA GLY A 31 7.71 8.38 -10.76
C GLY A 31 8.14 6.94 -10.62
N ARG A 32 9.43 6.75 -10.46
CA ARG A 32 9.99 5.46 -10.10
C ARG A 32 9.92 5.32 -8.58
N TRP A 33 9.20 4.31 -8.11
CA TRP A 33 8.96 4.04 -6.69
C TRP A 33 9.51 2.68 -6.30
N ARG A 34 10.08 2.59 -5.10
CA ARG A 34 10.42 1.34 -4.43
C ARG A 34 9.30 0.98 -3.46
N ASP A 35 8.62 -0.14 -3.70
CA ASP A 35 7.54 -0.68 -2.88
C ASP A 35 8.07 -1.88 -2.10
N GLU A 36 8.17 -1.73 -0.78
CA GLU A 36 8.70 -2.73 0.13
C GLU A 36 7.65 -3.13 1.17
N SER A 37 7.46 -4.42 1.35
CA SER A 37 6.69 -5.01 2.45
C SER A 37 7.60 -5.93 3.24
N ARG A 38 7.50 -5.90 4.56
CA ARG A 38 8.24 -6.80 5.46
C ARG A 38 7.42 -7.13 6.70
N ALA A 39 7.53 -8.35 7.20
CA ALA A 39 7.07 -8.65 8.54
C ALA A 39 7.94 -7.92 9.57
N ILE A 40 7.33 -7.37 10.61
CA ILE A 40 8.03 -6.63 11.68
C ILE A 40 7.78 -7.20 13.08
N GLY A 41 6.94 -8.23 13.20
CA GLY A 41 6.80 -8.98 14.45
C GLY A 41 5.51 -9.77 14.54
N VAL A 42 5.48 -10.69 15.49
CA VAL A 42 4.30 -11.46 15.89
C VAL A 42 4.16 -11.36 17.40
N THR A 43 2.94 -11.16 17.89
CA THR A 43 2.64 -11.32 19.31
C THR A 43 1.53 -12.34 19.50
N ILE A 44 1.64 -13.19 20.50
CA ILE A 44 0.61 -14.13 20.95
C ILE A 44 0.34 -13.80 22.41
N ASP A 45 -0.93 -13.52 22.75
CA ASP A 45 -1.36 -13.11 24.10
C ASP A 45 -0.48 -11.99 24.67
N ASP A 46 -0.27 -10.95 23.84
CA ASP A 46 0.58 -9.79 24.10
C ASP A 46 2.07 -10.08 24.34
N GLN A 47 2.51 -11.33 24.20
CA GLN A 47 3.91 -11.72 24.26
C GLN A 47 4.54 -11.72 22.87
N SER A 48 5.67 -11.03 22.71
CA SER A 48 6.41 -11.01 21.45
C SER A 48 7.05 -12.35 21.20
N VAL A 49 6.81 -12.91 20.01
CA VAL A 49 7.42 -14.16 19.56
C VAL A 49 8.52 -13.81 18.55
N PRO A 50 9.79 -14.17 18.79
CA PRO A 50 10.85 -14.03 17.81
C PRO A 50 10.49 -14.74 16.50
N LEU A 51 10.86 -14.13 15.36
CA LEU A 51 10.46 -14.67 14.06
C LEU A 51 11.04 -16.07 13.82
N GLU A 52 12.19 -16.36 14.41
CA GLU A 52 12.91 -17.63 14.30
C GLU A 52 12.20 -18.78 15.05
N GLU A 53 11.42 -18.44 16.07
CA GLU A 53 10.65 -19.39 16.89
C GLU A 53 9.28 -19.71 16.27
N LEU A 54 8.88 -18.98 15.23
CA LEU A 54 7.61 -19.22 14.55
C LEU A 54 7.64 -20.54 13.76
N PRO A 55 6.48 -21.24 13.67
CA PRO A 55 6.34 -22.40 12.81
C PRO A 55 6.79 -22.11 11.37
N ALA A 56 7.47 -23.07 10.74
CA ALA A 56 8.04 -22.89 9.40
C ALA A 56 6.99 -22.49 8.34
N SER A 57 5.77 -23.01 8.45
CA SER A 57 4.65 -22.64 7.58
C SER A 57 4.29 -21.15 7.72
N LEU A 58 4.18 -20.65 8.94
CA LEU A 58 3.88 -19.25 9.22
C LEU A 58 5.01 -18.33 8.77
N ARG A 59 6.28 -18.73 8.99
CA ARG A 59 7.44 -17.98 8.46
C ARG A 59 7.40 -17.89 6.94
N ALA A 60 7.15 -19.00 6.26
CA ALA A 60 7.05 -19.03 4.80
C ALA A 60 5.91 -18.14 4.28
N ASP A 61 4.76 -18.09 4.96
CA ASP A 61 3.66 -17.20 4.57
C ASP A 61 3.99 -15.72 4.81
N MET A 62 4.72 -15.41 5.89
CA MET A 62 5.23 -14.06 6.14
C MET A 62 6.27 -13.64 5.09
N GLU A 63 7.15 -14.56 4.68
CA GLU A 63 8.12 -14.34 3.60
C GLU A 63 7.45 -14.10 2.25
N LYS A 64 6.36 -14.81 1.92
CA LYS A 64 5.56 -14.53 0.71
C LYS A 64 4.95 -13.12 0.72
N GLY A 65 4.60 -12.62 1.91
CA GLY A 65 4.13 -11.25 2.11
C GLY A 65 5.24 -10.20 2.00
N ALA A 66 6.49 -10.59 2.26
CA ALA A 66 7.65 -9.75 2.09
C ALA A 66 7.99 -9.60 0.60
N LYS A 67 8.00 -8.37 0.11
CA LYS A 67 8.24 -8.07 -1.30
C LYS A 67 9.02 -6.78 -1.40
N SER A 68 9.97 -6.70 -2.32
CA SER A 68 10.56 -5.43 -2.77
C SER A 68 10.46 -5.39 -4.29
N LYS A 69 10.02 -4.26 -4.84
CA LYS A 69 9.96 -4.04 -6.28
C LYS A 69 10.09 -2.57 -6.60
N GLU A 70 10.66 -2.29 -7.75
CA GLU A 70 10.67 -0.95 -8.33
C GLU A 70 9.59 -0.86 -9.42
N LEU A 71 8.80 0.21 -9.39
CA LEU A 71 7.66 0.41 -10.27
C LEU A 71 7.64 1.84 -10.78
N CYS A 72 7.36 2.00 -12.06
CA CYS A 72 6.99 3.28 -12.65
C CYS A 72 5.49 3.49 -12.49
N THR A 73 5.09 4.17 -11.42
CA THR A 73 3.68 4.28 -11.02
C THR A 73 3.44 5.50 -10.13
N GLU A 74 2.20 5.66 -9.69
CA GLU A 74 1.82 6.63 -8.68
C GLU A 74 1.71 5.94 -7.31
N PRO A 75 1.93 6.66 -6.19
CA PRO A 75 1.76 6.10 -4.86
C PRO A 75 0.28 5.70 -4.68
N ARG A 76 0.05 4.43 -4.34
CA ARG A 76 -1.28 3.88 -4.07
C ARG A 76 -1.80 4.39 -2.73
N VAL A 77 -3.12 4.37 -2.54
CA VAL A 77 -3.82 4.68 -1.26
C VAL A 77 -4.01 6.18 -1.03
N ARG A 78 -4.46 6.89 -2.07
CA ARG A 78 -4.81 8.33 -2.02
C ARG A 78 -6.08 8.62 -1.25
N ASP A 79 -7.01 7.69 -1.32
CA ASP A 79 -8.34 7.82 -0.77
C ASP A 79 -8.84 6.45 -0.29
N ALA A 80 -10.01 6.46 0.34
CA ALA A 80 -10.66 5.26 0.82
C ALA A 80 -10.98 4.25 -0.29
N GLN A 81 -11.23 4.70 -1.52
CA GLN A 81 -11.54 3.82 -2.64
C GLN A 81 -10.29 3.06 -3.10
N GLU A 82 -9.15 3.73 -3.21
CA GLU A 82 -7.87 3.12 -3.48
C GLU A 82 -7.43 2.17 -2.37
N ALA A 83 -7.60 2.56 -1.10
CA ALA A 83 -7.35 1.70 0.05
C ALA A 83 -8.18 0.41 -0.04
N THR A 84 -9.48 0.54 -0.39
CA THR A 84 -10.39 -0.58 -0.56
C THR A 84 -10.00 -1.48 -1.73
N ARG A 85 -9.61 -0.91 -2.87
CA ARG A 85 -9.12 -1.69 -4.03
C ARG A 85 -7.87 -2.48 -3.67
N LEU A 86 -6.93 -1.85 -2.97
CA LEU A 86 -5.71 -2.50 -2.52
C LEU A 86 -6.00 -3.63 -1.54
N LEU A 87 -6.87 -3.38 -0.56
CA LEU A 87 -7.30 -4.40 0.41
C LEU A 87 -7.87 -5.61 -0.33
N ARG A 88 -8.86 -5.42 -1.21
CA ARG A 88 -9.49 -6.53 -1.94
C ARG A 88 -8.53 -7.29 -2.85
N ALA A 89 -7.51 -6.62 -3.40
CA ALA A 89 -6.52 -7.28 -4.24
C ALA A 89 -5.54 -8.16 -3.43
N GLN A 90 -5.34 -7.86 -2.14
CA GLN A 90 -4.41 -8.61 -1.29
C GLN A 90 -5.12 -9.59 -0.35
N LEU A 91 -6.29 -9.20 0.13
CA LEU A 91 -7.12 -9.89 1.12
C LEU A 91 -8.60 -9.80 0.65
N PRO A 92 -8.98 -10.58 -0.38
CA PRO A 92 -10.31 -10.53 -0.99
C PRO A 92 -11.45 -10.86 -0.01
N GLU A 93 -11.14 -11.59 1.06
CA GLU A 93 -12.05 -11.93 2.16
C GLU A 93 -12.28 -10.79 3.15
N CYS A 94 -11.55 -9.67 3.02
CA CYS A 94 -11.64 -8.52 3.91
C CYS A 94 -12.42 -7.36 3.30
N THR A 95 -13.24 -6.72 4.14
CA THR A 95 -14.01 -5.51 3.83
C THR A 95 -13.48 -4.35 4.65
N MET A 96 -13.21 -3.23 3.99
CA MET A 96 -12.84 -1.98 4.65
C MET A 96 -14.04 -1.42 5.43
N GLU A 97 -13.90 -1.24 6.74
CA GLU A 97 -14.92 -0.62 7.59
C GLU A 97 -14.68 0.87 7.75
N GLN A 98 -13.41 1.27 7.88
CA GLN A 98 -13.01 2.65 8.08
C GLN A 98 -11.68 2.90 7.39
N TRP A 99 -11.58 4.04 6.72
CA TRP A 99 -10.32 4.60 6.25
C TRP A 99 -10.37 6.12 6.46
N THR A 100 -9.43 6.66 7.22
CA THR A 100 -9.32 8.09 7.44
C THR A 100 -7.92 8.57 7.06
N GLN A 101 -7.90 9.77 6.50
CA GLN A 101 -6.69 10.53 6.26
C GLN A 101 -6.87 11.91 6.88
N ASP A 102 -6.03 12.24 7.85
CA ASP A 102 -5.98 13.56 8.48
C ASP A 102 -4.60 14.17 8.24
N GLY A 103 -4.55 15.12 7.30
CA GLY A 103 -3.30 15.64 6.75
C GLY A 103 -2.43 14.52 6.19
N ALA A 104 -1.27 14.30 6.82
CA ALA A 104 -0.32 13.26 6.46
C ALA A 104 -0.60 11.90 7.14
N THR A 105 -1.46 11.85 8.16
CA THR A 105 -1.70 10.65 8.96
C THR A 105 -2.79 9.79 8.31
N LEU A 106 -2.57 8.47 8.28
CA LEU A 106 -3.50 7.48 7.75
C LEU A 106 -3.91 6.50 8.83
N THR A 107 -5.20 6.20 8.95
CA THR A 107 -5.68 5.07 9.74
C THR A 107 -6.72 4.26 8.97
N GLY A 108 -6.72 2.95 9.19
CA GLY A 108 -7.61 2.02 8.53
C GLY A 108 -8.04 0.89 9.45
N LEU A 109 -9.29 0.46 9.28
CA LEU A 109 -9.86 -0.71 9.90
C LEU A 109 -10.60 -1.53 8.85
N ALA A 110 -10.29 -2.81 8.76
CA ALA A 110 -11.00 -3.78 7.94
C ALA A 110 -11.39 -5.00 8.77
N ARG A 111 -12.51 -5.62 8.39
CA ARG A 111 -12.99 -6.87 8.95
C ARG A 111 -12.97 -7.95 7.89
N CYS A 112 -12.46 -9.12 8.24
CA CYS A 112 -12.35 -10.24 7.34
C CYS A 112 -13.46 -11.26 7.60
N ALA A 113 -13.73 -12.11 6.60
CA ALA A 113 -14.65 -13.22 6.77
C ALA A 113 -14.21 -14.11 7.96
N PRO A 114 -15.16 -14.70 8.71
CA PRO A 114 -14.83 -15.67 9.74
C PRO A 114 -14.00 -16.83 9.16
N GLN A 115 -13.01 -17.27 9.92
CA GLN A 115 -12.21 -18.44 9.62
C GLN A 115 -12.34 -19.48 10.72
N ASP A 116 -12.34 -20.76 10.34
CA ASP A 116 -12.25 -21.86 11.30
C ASP A 116 -10.80 -22.02 11.76
N VAL A 117 -10.59 -21.94 13.07
CA VAL A 117 -9.29 -22.11 13.70
C VAL A 117 -9.46 -23.15 14.79
N ASN A 118 -9.00 -24.37 14.53
CA ASN A 118 -9.12 -25.51 15.44
C ASN A 118 -10.57 -25.77 15.91
N GLY A 119 -11.56 -25.64 15.01
CA GLY A 119 -12.98 -25.85 15.32
C GLY A 119 -13.67 -24.67 16.02
N ALA A 120 -12.96 -23.55 16.21
CA ALA A 120 -13.53 -22.30 16.69
C ALA A 120 -13.63 -21.29 15.55
N GLN A 121 -14.77 -20.61 15.44
CA GLN A 121 -14.96 -19.52 14.48
C GLN A 121 -14.29 -18.25 15.02
N ALA A 122 -13.32 -17.75 14.28
CA ALA A 122 -12.57 -16.54 14.63
C ALA A 122 -12.68 -15.53 13.49
N THR A 123 -13.04 -14.29 13.82
CA THR A 123 -13.17 -13.20 12.84
C THR A 123 -11.92 -12.32 12.89
N PRO A 124 -11.05 -12.35 11.86
CA PRO A 124 -9.86 -11.51 11.83
C PRO A 124 -10.24 -10.04 11.62
N THR A 125 -9.44 -9.15 12.21
CA THR A 125 -9.51 -7.72 11.96
C THR A 125 -8.15 -7.23 11.49
N VAL A 126 -8.14 -6.34 10.51
CA VAL A 126 -6.92 -5.71 10.01
C VAL A 126 -6.95 -4.24 10.37
N ARG A 127 -5.92 -3.77 11.07
CA ARG A 127 -5.69 -2.36 11.36
C ARG A 127 -4.51 -1.86 10.56
N ALA A 128 -4.57 -0.63 10.08
CA ALA A 128 -3.46 0.04 9.42
C ALA A 128 -3.29 1.41 10.04
N GLU A 129 -2.06 1.76 10.39
CA GLU A 129 -1.68 3.09 10.84
C GLU A 129 -0.47 3.53 10.02
N GLY A 130 -0.41 4.81 9.65
CA GLY A 130 0.68 5.23 8.80
C GLY A 130 0.74 6.70 8.49
N MET A 131 1.63 7.03 7.57
CA MET A 131 1.86 8.39 7.09
C MET A 131 2.07 8.40 5.58
N VAL A 132 1.58 9.46 4.93
CA VAL A 132 1.78 9.75 3.51
C VAL A 132 2.38 11.14 3.34
N GLY A 133 3.35 11.24 2.42
CA GLY A 133 3.96 12.49 2.01
C GLY A 133 4.06 12.59 0.49
N ALA A 134 4.78 13.61 0.01
CA ALA A 134 4.98 13.84 -1.41
C ALA A 134 5.79 12.69 -2.07
N THR A 135 6.78 12.16 -1.35
CA THR A 135 7.76 11.17 -1.85
C THR A 135 7.75 9.85 -1.08
N TYR A 136 6.85 9.67 -0.13
CA TYR A 136 6.79 8.45 0.67
C TYR A 136 5.37 8.08 1.11
N LEU A 137 5.17 6.79 1.35
CA LEU A 137 4.04 6.22 2.09
C LEU A 137 4.60 5.17 3.04
N ARG A 138 4.18 5.18 4.30
CA ARG A 138 4.48 4.13 5.26
C ARG A 138 3.21 3.68 5.95
N LEU A 139 2.94 2.38 5.94
CA LEU A 139 1.82 1.74 6.60
C LEU A 139 2.34 0.62 7.50
N ASP A 140 2.03 0.71 8.79
CA ASP A 140 2.19 -0.37 9.76
C ASP A 140 0.82 -1.05 9.88
N ILE A 141 0.76 -2.30 9.41
CA ILE A 141 -0.44 -3.09 9.28
C ILE A 141 -0.42 -4.19 10.33
N GLN A 142 -1.51 -4.33 11.07
CA GLN A 142 -1.71 -5.37 12.08
C GLN A 142 -2.87 -6.25 11.65
N SER A 143 -2.62 -7.54 11.44
CA SER A 143 -3.68 -8.54 11.35
C SER A 143 -3.86 -9.16 12.73
N ILE A 144 -5.05 -9.01 13.28
CA ILE A 144 -5.42 -9.40 14.64
C ILE A 144 -6.44 -10.52 14.55
N LEU A 145 -6.09 -11.66 15.13
CA LEU A 145 -6.95 -12.82 15.27
C LEU A 145 -7.25 -13.04 16.74
N ARG A 146 -8.53 -13.17 17.09
CA ARG A 146 -8.98 -13.58 18.42
C ARG A 146 -9.64 -14.94 18.32
N ILE A 147 -9.10 -15.92 19.03
CA ILE A 147 -9.57 -17.31 19.03
C ILE A 147 -10.32 -17.52 20.34
N PRO A 148 -11.65 -17.69 20.31
CA PRO A 148 -12.42 -17.95 21.51
C PRO A 148 -12.20 -19.40 21.99
N GLU A 149 -12.15 -19.60 23.30
CA GLU A 149 -12.11 -20.92 23.91
C GLU A 149 -13.46 -21.33 24.51
N PRO A 150 -13.74 -22.65 24.61
CA PRO A 150 -14.91 -23.16 25.34
C PRO A 150 -14.93 -22.74 26.83
N SER A 151 -13.76 -22.45 27.41
CA SER A 151 -13.59 -21.98 28.78
C SER A 151 -14.15 -20.56 29.01
N GLY A 152 -14.44 -19.81 27.94
CA GLY A 152 -14.79 -18.40 27.98
C GLY A 152 -13.57 -17.46 27.92
N ALA A 153 -12.36 -18.00 27.96
CA ALA A 153 -11.14 -17.25 27.65
C ALA A 153 -11.00 -17.02 26.13
N SER A 154 -10.08 -16.14 25.74
CA SER A 154 -9.71 -15.94 24.35
C SER A 154 -8.21 -15.76 24.21
N HIS A 155 -7.64 -16.41 23.20
CA HIS A 155 -6.27 -16.16 22.77
C HIS A 155 -6.24 -15.10 21.68
N SER A 156 -5.18 -14.30 21.65
CA SER A 156 -4.96 -13.31 20.59
C SER A 156 -3.65 -13.55 19.88
N ALA A 157 -3.67 -13.48 18.55
CA ALA A 157 -2.49 -13.46 17.72
C ALA A 157 -2.49 -12.19 16.88
N VAL A 158 -1.37 -11.46 16.87
CA VAL A 158 -1.19 -10.25 16.07
C VAL A 158 0.03 -10.40 15.20
N LEU A 159 -0.19 -10.42 13.89
CA LEU A 159 0.86 -10.33 12.88
C LEU A 159 1.04 -8.86 12.49
N ARG A 160 2.27 -8.35 12.57
CA ARG A 160 2.62 -6.98 12.18
C ARG A 160 3.45 -6.98 10.89
N LEU A 161 3.00 -6.19 9.92
CA LEU A 161 3.67 -5.95 8.64
C LEU A 161 3.95 -4.46 8.50
N ARG A 162 5.11 -4.10 7.94
CA ARG A 162 5.35 -2.74 7.47
C ARG A 162 5.40 -2.74 5.95
N ARG A 163 4.66 -1.83 5.34
CA ARG A 163 4.79 -1.47 3.94
C ARG A 163 5.31 -0.06 3.79
N THR A 164 6.30 0.14 2.91
CA THR A 164 6.89 1.42 2.57
C THR A 164 6.90 1.59 1.07
N LEU A 165 6.44 2.74 0.58
CA LEU A 165 6.70 3.19 -0.79
C LEU A 165 7.56 4.42 -0.70
N GLU A 166 8.66 4.45 -1.43
CA GLU A 166 9.60 5.57 -1.49
C GLU A 166 9.87 5.95 -2.94
N ARG A 167 9.83 7.24 -3.27
CA ARG A 167 10.16 7.72 -4.61
C ARG A 167 11.68 7.73 -4.77
N ILE A 168 12.18 7.04 -5.80
CA ILE A 168 13.60 6.86 -6.11
C ILE A 168 14.00 7.49 -7.46
N GLY A 169 13.13 8.30 -8.03
CA GLY A 169 13.39 9.07 -9.24
C GLY A 169 12.15 9.25 -10.11
N ASP A 170 12.41 9.65 -11.35
CA ASP A 170 11.40 9.78 -12.39
C ASP A 170 11.32 8.50 -13.21
N CYS A 171 10.20 8.36 -13.90
CA CYS A 171 10.06 7.50 -15.07
C CYS A 171 10.54 8.29 -16.28
#